data_AF-A0A523R4T4-F1
#
_entry.id   AF-A0A523R4T4-F1
#
_cell.length_a   1.000
_cell.length_b   1.000
_cell.length_c   1.000
_cell.angle_alpha   90.00
_cell.angle_beta   90.00
_cell.angle_gamma   90.00
#
_symmetry.space_group_name_H-M   'P 1'
#
loop_
_entity.id
_entity.type
_entity.pdbx_description
1 polymer ?
#
loop_
_entity_poly.entity_id
_entity_poly.type
_entity_poly.pdbx_seq_one_letter_code
_entity_poly.pdbx_strand_id
1 'polypeptide(L)'
;MSAVRLAGGQEFKTSVFVNAAGPMLAEVGRMLGVDIPVFNELHLKAAFNDAHGVVGRDAPLLIYTDEQELDWSDEERAWLAEDAETHWLTGQLPSSAHVRPEGGTHAETIILLWDLHNEPVEAVFPPPLDPMYPEIAMRGLIKLLPKLCVYLERMPKPYVDGGYYTRTQENRPLACPLPVEGAFVIGAMSGYGIMSSPALGELVAAHIASARLPDYAPYFNLNRYQDPEYQKLLDSWSDSWQL
;
A
#
# COMPACT_ATOMS: atom_id res chain seq x y z
N MET A 1 19.78 23.01 -20.66
CA MET A 1 18.58 22.32 -21.18
C MET A 1 18.50 21.00 -20.45
N SER A 2 17.47 20.79 -19.65
CA SER A 2 17.32 19.59 -18.82
C SER A 2 16.93 18.37 -19.66
N ALA A 3 17.33 17.18 -19.22
CA ALA A 3 17.05 15.94 -19.94
C ALA A 3 16.95 14.76 -18.97
N VAL A 4 16.18 13.75 -19.36
CA VAL A 4 16.13 12.44 -18.70
C VAL A 4 16.93 11.45 -19.53
N ARG A 5 17.84 10.71 -18.90
CA ARG A 5 18.59 9.64 -19.54
C ARG A 5 18.10 8.29 -19.03
N LEU A 6 17.68 7.42 -19.94
CA LEU A 6 17.28 6.06 -19.62
C LEU A 6 18.51 5.14 -19.50
N ALA A 7 18.34 4.01 -18.81
CA ALA A 7 19.39 2.98 -18.69
C ALA A 7 19.91 2.48 -20.05
N GLY A 8 19.05 2.44 -21.09
CA GLY A 8 19.42 2.11 -22.46
C GLY A 8 20.19 3.20 -23.22
N GLY A 9 20.58 4.29 -22.56
CA GLY A 9 21.36 5.40 -23.14
C GLY A 9 20.54 6.42 -23.92
N GLN A 10 19.23 6.19 -24.13
CA GLN A 10 18.34 7.16 -24.74
C GLN A 10 18.21 8.40 -23.86
N GLU A 11 18.16 9.57 -24.50
CA GLU A 11 18.06 10.87 -23.83
C GLU A 11 16.83 11.63 -24.34
N PHE A 12 16.00 12.09 -23.42
CA PHE A 12 14.81 12.88 -23.68
C PHE A 12 14.97 14.27 -23.11
N LYS A 13 15.09 15.27 -23.99
CA LYS A 13 15.14 16.68 -23.60
C LYS A 13 13.73 17.14 -23.19
N THR A 14 13.62 17.73 -22.02
CA THR A 14 12.34 18.25 -21.52
C THR A 14 12.59 19.42 -20.57
N SER A 15 11.64 20.36 -20.54
CA SER A 15 11.61 21.43 -19.53
C SER A 15 10.82 21.03 -18.28
N VAL A 16 10.03 19.96 -18.35
CA VAL A 16 9.19 19.48 -17.25
C VAL A 16 9.44 18.00 -17.01
N PHE A 17 9.72 17.65 -15.76
CA PHE A 17 9.89 16.29 -15.28
C PHE A 17 9.00 16.05 -14.06
N VAL A 18 8.27 14.93 -14.05
CA VAL A 18 7.43 14.53 -12.92
C VAL A 18 7.91 13.18 -12.40
N ASN A 19 8.41 13.14 -11.17
CA ASN A 19 8.74 11.91 -10.47
C ASN A 19 7.47 11.26 -9.93
N ALA A 20 6.98 10.24 -10.66
CA ALA A 20 5.83 9.42 -10.30
C ALA A 20 6.23 7.94 -10.13
N ALA A 21 7.45 7.68 -9.64
CA ALA A 21 8.11 6.38 -9.73
C ALA A 21 7.66 5.34 -8.68
N GLY A 22 6.51 5.55 -8.02
CA GLY A 22 5.95 4.60 -7.05
C GLY A 22 7.00 4.16 -6.00
N PRO A 23 7.30 2.85 -5.87
CA PRO A 23 8.29 2.35 -4.90
C PRO A 23 9.71 2.88 -5.08
N MET A 24 10.03 3.41 -6.26
CA MET A 24 11.33 3.98 -6.61
C MET A 24 11.37 5.51 -6.42
N LEU A 25 10.35 6.12 -5.79
CA LEU A 25 10.24 7.58 -5.62
C LEU A 25 11.50 8.20 -5.02
N ALA A 26 12.01 7.61 -3.94
CA ALA A 26 13.24 8.06 -3.26
C ALA A 26 14.48 7.88 -4.15
N GLU A 27 14.57 6.78 -4.91
CA GLU A 27 15.71 6.53 -5.80
C GLU A 27 15.78 7.57 -6.92
N VAL A 28 14.64 7.82 -7.58
CA VAL A 28 14.55 8.86 -8.62
C VAL A 28 14.76 10.27 -8.02
N GLY A 29 14.33 10.51 -6.78
CA GLY A 29 14.65 11.73 -6.04
C GLY A 29 16.16 11.93 -5.89
N ARG A 30 16.88 10.90 -5.47
CA ARG A 30 18.36 10.94 -5.34
C ARG A 30 19.05 11.21 -6.67
N MET A 31 18.52 10.71 -7.80
CA MET A 31 19.06 11.03 -9.13
C MET A 31 18.96 12.53 -9.46
N LEU A 32 17.99 13.24 -8.87
CA LEU A 32 17.84 14.70 -8.96
C LEU A 32 18.62 15.45 -7.87
N GLY A 33 19.31 14.76 -6.96
CA GLY A 33 19.95 15.36 -5.79
C GLY A 33 18.97 15.81 -4.71
N VAL A 34 17.77 15.24 -4.68
CA VAL A 34 16.71 15.57 -3.69
C VAL A 34 16.45 14.35 -2.80
N ASP A 35 16.49 14.55 -1.49
CA ASP A 35 16.06 13.53 -0.54
C ASP A 35 14.54 13.58 -0.37
N ILE A 36 13.87 12.48 -0.66
CA ILE A 36 12.42 12.33 -0.54
C ILE A 36 12.15 11.37 0.63
N PRO A 37 11.58 11.82 1.76
CA PRO A 37 11.48 11.05 3.00
C PRO A 37 10.33 10.05 2.93
N VAL A 38 10.52 8.99 2.15
CA VAL A 38 9.55 7.91 1.98
C VAL A 38 10.18 6.55 2.24
N PHE A 39 9.35 5.61 2.67
CA PHE A 39 9.67 4.20 2.78
C PHE A 39 8.58 3.34 2.12
N ASN A 40 8.88 2.06 1.93
CA ASN A 40 8.00 1.09 1.31
C ASN A 40 7.58 0.05 2.35
N GLU A 41 6.31 -0.34 2.31
CA GLU A 41 5.75 -1.51 3.01
C GLU A 41 5.36 -2.55 1.95
N LEU A 42 5.58 -3.84 2.18
CA LEU A 42 5.13 -4.89 1.26
C LEU A 42 3.68 -5.24 1.53
N HIS A 43 2.82 -5.10 0.52
CA HIS A 43 1.41 -5.47 0.60
C HIS A 43 1.09 -6.57 -0.40
N LEU A 44 0.61 -7.69 0.11
CA LEU A 44 0.16 -8.81 -0.69
C LEU A 44 -1.36 -8.76 -0.86
N LYS A 45 -1.84 -9.46 -1.87
CA LYS A 45 -3.25 -9.77 -2.08
C LYS A 45 -3.36 -11.21 -2.55
N ALA A 46 -4.41 -11.88 -2.10
CA ALA A 46 -4.76 -13.21 -2.57
C ALA A 46 -6.09 -13.16 -3.29
N ALA A 47 -6.28 -14.03 -4.28
CA ALA A 47 -7.56 -14.22 -4.92
C ALA A 47 -7.83 -15.71 -5.12
N PHE A 48 -9.08 -16.13 -4.91
CA PHE A 48 -9.53 -17.48 -5.25
C PHE A 48 -11.02 -17.46 -5.62
N ASN A 49 -11.49 -18.54 -6.22
CA ASN A 49 -12.91 -18.69 -6.58
C ASN A 49 -13.70 -19.19 -5.37
N ASP A 50 -14.64 -18.36 -4.91
CA ASP A 50 -15.56 -18.67 -3.82
C ASP A 50 -16.72 -19.53 -4.33
N ALA A 51 -16.44 -20.81 -4.58
CA ALA A 51 -17.41 -21.79 -5.11
C ALA A 51 -18.63 -22.00 -4.19
N HIS A 52 -18.52 -21.65 -2.90
CA HIS A 52 -19.62 -21.72 -1.94
C HIS A 52 -20.42 -20.42 -1.82
N GLY A 53 -20.02 -19.35 -2.51
CA GLY A 53 -20.70 -18.06 -2.48
C GLY A 53 -20.82 -17.48 -1.07
N VAL A 54 -19.78 -17.64 -0.25
CA VAL A 54 -19.71 -17.10 1.11
C VAL A 54 -19.77 -15.58 1.09
N VAL A 55 -19.00 -14.96 0.20
CA VAL A 55 -19.02 -13.53 -0.09
C VAL A 55 -20.04 -13.30 -1.19
N GLY A 56 -21.18 -12.71 -0.84
CA GLY A 56 -22.22 -12.37 -1.81
C GLY A 56 -21.69 -11.47 -2.93
N ARG A 57 -22.18 -11.65 -4.15
CA ARG A 57 -21.71 -10.86 -5.31
C ARG A 57 -22.00 -9.36 -5.20
N ASP A 58 -23.05 -9.00 -4.48
CA ASP A 58 -23.41 -7.61 -4.20
C ASP A 58 -22.80 -7.09 -2.89
N ALA A 59 -21.93 -7.87 -2.23
CA ALA A 59 -21.27 -7.43 -1.02
C ALA A 59 -20.35 -6.23 -1.33
N PRO A 60 -20.32 -5.21 -0.45
CA PRO A 60 -19.35 -4.13 -0.56
C PRO A 60 -17.95 -4.65 -0.22
N LEU A 61 -16.96 -3.75 -0.25
CA LEU A 61 -15.71 -3.99 0.46
C LEU A 61 -16.02 -4.17 1.95
N LEU A 62 -15.66 -5.34 2.48
CA LEU A 62 -15.79 -5.68 3.89
C LEU A 62 -14.41 -5.59 4.53
N ILE A 63 -14.31 -4.84 5.63
CA ILE A 63 -13.07 -4.68 6.40
C ILE A 63 -13.37 -5.06 7.84
N TYR A 64 -12.63 -6.03 8.38
CA TYR A 64 -12.68 -6.40 9.78
C TYR A 64 -11.70 -5.53 10.57
N THR A 65 -12.21 -4.68 11.46
CA THR A 65 -11.44 -3.60 12.09
C THR A 65 -10.87 -3.95 13.46
N ASP A 66 -11.12 -5.16 13.95
CA ASP A 66 -10.64 -5.59 15.27
C ASP A 66 -9.35 -6.40 15.13
N GLU A 67 -8.45 -6.22 16.09
CA GLU A 67 -7.31 -7.13 16.28
C GLU A 67 -7.82 -8.52 16.63
N GLN A 68 -7.07 -9.56 16.26
CA GLN A 68 -7.54 -10.94 16.42
C GLN A 68 -6.43 -11.96 16.51
N GLU A 69 -6.68 -13.02 17.27
CA GLU A 69 -5.98 -14.29 17.11
C GLU A 69 -6.73 -15.18 16.10
N LEU A 70 -5.98 -16.00 15.36
CA LEU A 70 -6.52 -17.03 14.48
C LEU A 70 -6.84 -18.30 15.26
N ASP A 71 -7.92 -18.96 14.86
CA ASP A 71 -8.42 -20.19 15.48
C ASP A 71 -7.65 -21.41 14.95
N TRP A 72 -6.41 -21.56 15.42
CA TRP A 72 -5.57 -22.73 15.19
C TRP A 72 -5.92 -23.85 16.17
N SER A 73 -5.95 -25.10 15.71
CA SER A 73 -5.98 -26.26 16.58
C SER A 73 -4.73 -26.35 17.46
N ASP A 74 -4.79 -27.12 18.55
CA ASP A 74 -3.64 -27.30 19.46
C ASP A 74 -2.41 -27.86 18.73
N GLU A 75 -2.62 -28.75 17.76
CA GLU A 75 -1.56 -29.35 16.94
C GLU A 75 -0.94 -28.32 15.97
N GLU A 76 -1.77 -27.56 15.24
CA GLU A 76 -1.29 -26.47 14.37
C GLU A 76 -0.54 -25.41 15.18
N ARG A 77 -1.07 -25.03 16.35
CA ARG A 77 -0.45 -24.04 17.23
C ARG A 77 0.91 -24.51 17.75
N ALA A 78 1.03 -25.78 18.12
CA ALA A 78 2.31 -26.35 18.54
C ALA A 78 3.33 -26.33 17.38
N TRP A 79 2.92 -26.74 16.18
CA TRP A 79 3.77 -26.73 14.99
C TRP A 79 4.23 -25.31 14.61
N LEU A 80 3.31 -24.35 14.57
CA LEU A 80 3.62 -22.94 14.26
C LEU A 80 4.58 -22.31 15.27
N ALA A 81 4.52 -22.75 16.54
CA ALA A 81 5.38 -22.23 17.59
C ALA A 81 6.82 -22.75 17.54
N GLU A 82 7.09 -23.84 16.81
CA GLU A 82 8.43 -24.42 16.69
C GLU A 82 9.34 -23.65 15.71
N ASP A 83 8.76 -22.92 14.74
CA ASP A 83 9.50 -22.16 13.74
C ASP A 83 9.41 -20.65 14.00
N ALA A 84 10.57 -19.97 13.98
CA ALA A 84 10.66 -18.53 14.16
C ALA A 84 9.93 -17.74 13.06
N GLU A 85 9.82 -18.30 11.84
CA GLU A 85 9.13 -17.67 10.71
C GLU A 85 7.60 -17.72 10.86
N THR A 86 7.06 -18.63 11.68
CA THR A 86 5.61 -18.81 11.86
C THR A 86 5.10 -18.54 13.27
N HIS A 87 5.99 -18.45 14.28
CA HIS A 87 5.62 -18.29 15.69
C HIS A 87 4.68 -17.10 15.93
N TRP A 88 4.86 -16.00 15.19
CA TRP A 88 4.05 -14.79 15.31
C TRP A 88 2.55 -15.03 14.99
N LEU A 89 2.21 -16.04 14.19
CA LEU A 89 0.83 -16.42 13.87
C LEU A 89 0.04 -16.98 15.07
N THR A 90 0.72 -17.29 16.16
CA THR A 90 0.11 -17.78 17.41
C THR A 90 -0.33 -16.66 18.35
N GLY A 91 0.08 -15.42 18.09
CA GLY A 91 -0.26 -14.24 18.89
C GLY A 91 -1.43 -13.43 18.33
N GLN A 92 -1.61 -12.25 18.90
CA GLN A 92 -2.56 -11.25 18.42
C GLN A 92 -2.07 -10.63 17.11
N LEU A 93 -2.91 -10.68 16.07
CA LEU A 93 -2.65 -10.14 14.73
C LEU A 93 -3.34 -8.78 14.54
N PRO A 94 -2.81 -7.93 13.63
CA PRO A 94 -3.37 -6.61 13.37
C PRO A 94 -4.78 -6.68 12.81
N SER A 95 -5.52 -5.58 12.92
CA SER A 95 -6.81 -5.41 12.29
C SER A 95 -6.70 -5.31 10.75
N SER A 96 -7.80 -5.00 10.09
CA SER A 96 -7.88 -4.63 8.67
C SER A 96 -7.77 -5.77 7.66
N ALA A 97 -8.06 -7.01 8.08
CA ALA A 97 -8.36 -8.09 7.12
C ALA A 97 -9.59 -7.68 6.29
N HIS A 98 -9.52 -7.75 4.97
CA HIS A 98 -10.58 -7.28 4.09
C HIS A 98 -10.78 -8.14 2.85
N VAL A 99 -12.02 -8.13 2.37
CA VAL A 99 -12.47 -8.90 1.23
C VAL A 99 -13.50 -8.15 0.41
N ARG A 100 -13.47 -8.39 -0.90
CA ARG A 100 -14.55 -8.02 -1.80
C ARG A 100 -14.70 -9.04 -2.93
N PRO A 101 -15.89 -9.16 -3.53
CA PRO A 101 -16.03 -9.82 -4.82
C PRO A 101 -15.18 -9.10 -5.88
N GLU A 102 -14.63 -9.88 -6.81
CA GLU A 102 -13.86 -9.40 -7.97
C GLU A 102 -14.47 -9.96 -9.26
N GLY A 103 -14.33 -9.20 -10.36
CA GLY A 103 -14.83 -9.56 -11.68
C GLY A 103 -16.31 -9.26 -11.90
N GLY A 104 -16.81 -9.60 -13.10
CA GLY A 104 -18.19 -9.32 -13.52
C GLY A 104 -19.25 -10.19 -12.84
N THR A 105 -20.49 -10.08 -13.30
CA THR A 105 -21.68 -10.72 -12.69
C THR A 105 -21.60 -12.25 -12.57
N HIS A 106 -20.84 -12.91 -13.45
CA HIS A 106 -20.66 -14.37 -13.45
C HIS A 106 -19.32 -14.83 -12.84
N ALA A 107 -18.52 -13.91 -12.30
CA ALA A 107 -17.28 -14.28 -11.64
C ALA A 107 -17.57 -14.81 -10.24
N GLU A 108 -16.80 -15.81 -9.83
CA GLU A 108 -16.81 -16.37 -8.48
C GLU A 108 -15.61 -15.87 -7.65
N THR A 109 -14.72 -15.10 -8.27
CA THR A 109 -13.48 -14.67 -7.64
C THR A 109 -13.76 -13.67 -6.53
N ILE A 110 -13.09 -13.87 -5.40
CA ILE A 110 -12.95 -12.90 -4.32
C ILE A 110 -11.48 -12.49 -4.22
N ILE A 111 -11.23 -11.24 -3.84
CA ILE A 111 -9.89 -10.76 -3.48
C ILE A 111 -9.86 -10.53 -1.98
N LEU A 112 -8.80 -11.04 -1.35
CA LEU A 112 -8.47 -10.88 0.06
C LEU A 112 -7.20 -10.05 0.20
N LEU A 113 -7.17 -9.23 1.24
CA LEU A 113 -5.98 -8.51 1.67
C LEU A 113 -5.99 -8.43 3.20
N TRP A 114 -4.80 -8.43 3.77
CA TRP A 114 -4.54 -8.21 5.18
C TRP A 114 -3.12 -7.70 5.34
N ASP A 115 -2.99 -6.51 5.94
CA ASP A 115 -1.72 -5.85 6.18
C ASP A 115 -1.11 -6.38 7.48
N LEU A 116 -0.52 -7.57 7.40
CA LEU A 116 0.09 -8.29 8.53
C LEU A 116 1.47 -7.72 8.89
N HIS A 117 2.13 -7.14 7.90
CA HIS A 117 3.49 -6.61 7.96
C HIS A 117 3.46 -5.13 7.56
N ASN A 118 3.99 -4.27 8.41
CA ASN A 118 4.08 -2.82 8.20
C ASN A 118 5.52 -2.30 8.38
N GLU A 119 6.48 -3.21 8.48
CA GLU A 119 7.88 -2.85 8.56
C GLU A 119 8.37 -2.22 7.24
N PRO A 120 9.24 -1.20 7.33
CA PRO A 120 9.90 -0.66 6.15
C PRO A 120 10.78 -1.72 5.45
N VAL A 121 10.59 -1.88 4.15
CA VAL A 121 11.34 -2.81 3.30
C VAL A 121 11.96 -2.11 2.10
N GLU A 122 13.02 -2.70 1.55
CA GLU A 122 13.52 -2.32 0.23
C GLU A 122 12.58 -2.90 -0.85
N ALA A 123 12.29 -2.08 -1.86
CA ALA A 123 11.46 -2.53 -2.97
C ALA A 123 12.30 -3.36 -3.96
N VAL A 124 11.98 -4.65 -4.06
CA VAL A 124 12.60 -5.60 -5.00
C VAL A 124 11.59 -6.08 -6.03
N PHE A 125 12.03 -6.33 -7.25
CA PHE A 125 11.16 -6.76 -8.35
C PHE A 125 11.67 -8.06 -8.97
N PRO A 126 10.81 -9.10 -9.13
CA PRO A 126 9.41 -9.15 -8.69
C PRO A 126 9.27 -9.13 -7.16
N PRO A 127 8.14 -8.63 -6.61
CA PRO A 127 7.92 -8.63 -5.16
C PRO A 127 7.96 -10.06 -4.60
N PRO A 128 8.54 -10.26 -3.41
CA PRO A 128 8.50 -11.56 -2.76
C PRO A 128 7.04 -11.89 -2.41
N LEU A 129 6.65 -13.14 -2.64
CA LEU A 129 5.32 -13.64 -2.35
C LEU A 129 5.40 -14.66 -1.22
N ASP A 130 4.38 -14.68 -0.37
CA ASP A 130 4.23 -15.67 0.69
C ASP A 130 3.16 -16.71 0.31
N PRO A 131 3.52 -18.01 0.18
CA PRO A 131 2.57 -19.09 -0.08
C PRO A 131 1.52 -19.30 1.03
N MET A 132 1.80 -18.93 2.29
CA MET A 132 0.87 -19.07 3.42
C MET A 132 -0.16 -17.93 3.46
N TYR A 133 0.18 -16.78 2.89
CA TYR A 133 -0.64 -15.57 2.90
C TYR A 133 -2.12 -15.78 2.55
N PRO A 134 -2.50 -16.57 1.51
CA PRO A 134 -3.92 -16.76 1.19
C PRO A 134 -4.72 -17.40 2.32
N GLU A 135 -4.14 -18.41 2.97
CA GLU A 135 -4.78 -19.09 4.10
C GLU A 135 -4.89 -18.16 5.30
N ILE A 136 -3.83 -17.42 5.61
CA ILE A 136 -3.81 -16.46 6.73
C ILE A 136 -4.87 -15.37 6.50
N ALA A 137 -4.90 -14.75 5.32
CA ALA A 137 -5.89 -13.74 4.95
C ALA A 137 -7.32 -14.27 5.01
N MET A 138 -7.56 -15.51 4.56
CA MET A 138 -8.87 -16.16 4.66
C MET A 138 -9.28 -16.42 6.11
N ARG A 139 -8.36 -16.96 6.94
CA ARG A 139 -8.60 -17.21 8.37
C ARG A 139 -8.91 -15.90 9.12
N GLY A 140 -8.22 -14.81 8.78
CA GLY A 140 -8.48 -13.47 9.32
C GLY A 140 -9.88 -12.92 9.05
N LEU A 141 -10.61 -13.50 8.11
CA LEU A 141 -11.97 -13.08 7.78
C LEU A 141 -13.05 -14.00 8.36
N ILE A 142 -12.68 -15.14 8.97
CA ILE A 142 -13.66 -16.10 9.51
C ILE A 142 -14.50 -15.47 10.63
N LYS A 143 -13.93 -14.62 11.48
CA LYS A 143 -14.70 -13.94 12.54
C LYS A 143 -15.82 -13.05 11.97
N LEU A 144 -15.55 -12.37 10.85
CA LEU A 144 -16.52 -11.54 10.14
C LEU A 144 -17.48 -12.37 9.28
N LEU A 145 -16.98 -13.41 8.63
CA LEU A 145 -17.69 -14.28 7.69
C LEU A 145 -17.50 -15.75 8.10
N PRO A 146 -18.24 -16.26 9.12
CA PRO A 146 -18.00 -17.58 9.70
C PRO A 146 -18.05 -18.73 8.70
N LYS A 147 -18.83 -18.58 7.62
CA LYS A 147 -18.93 -19.59 6.56
C LYS A 147 -17.64 -19.77 5.75
N LEU A 148 -16.65 -18.89 5.86
CA LEU A 148 -15.34 -19.09 5.22
C LEU A 148 -14.61 -20.32 5.77
N CYS A 149 -15.00 -20.83 6.94
CA CYS A 149 -14.44 -22.06 7.52
C CYS A 149 -14.55 -23.29 6.60
N VAL A 150 -15.48 -23.30 5.63
CA VAL A 150 -15.60 -24.37 4.62
C VAL A 150 -14.32 -24.54 3.77
N TYR A 151 -13.46 -23.53 3.73
CA TYR A 151 -12.21 -23.55 2.97
C TYR A 151 -10.99 -23.99 3.79
N LEU A 152 -11.13 -24.27 5.09
CA LEU A 152 -10.02 -24.70 5.96
C LEU A 152 -9.47 -26.07 5.55
N GLU A 153 -10.33 -27.04 5.26
CA GLU A 153 -9.90 -28.38 4.83
C GLU A 153 -9.30 -28.36 3.41
N ARG A 154 -9.86 -27.51 2.54
CA ARG A 154 -9.45 -27.43 1.14
C ARG A 154 -9.72 -26.06 0.55
N MET A 155 -8.69 -25.24 0.53
CA MET A 155 -8.74 -23.98 -0.22
C MET A 155 -8.65 -24.24 -1.74
N PRO A 156 -9.45 -23.55 -2.57
CA PRO A 156 -9.25 -23.52 -4.02
C PRO A 156 -7.87 -22.98 -4.36
N LYS A 157 -7.33 -23.32 -5.53
CA LYS A 157 -6.00 -22.83 -5.93
C LYS A 157 -5.98 -21.29 -5.91
N PRO A 158 -5.17 -20.66 -5.03
CA PRO A 158 -5.12 -19.22 -4.94
C PRO A 158 -4.22 -18.65 -6.04
N TYR A 159 -4.46 -17.39 -6.35
CA TYR A 159 -3.54 -16.49 -7.03
C TYR A 159 -3.02 -15.49 -6.02
N VAL A 160 -1.69 -15.35 -5.92
CA VAL A 160 -1.03 -14.40 -5.01
C VAL A 160 -0.29 -13.38 -5.85
N ASP A 161 -0.45 -12.12 -5.49
CA ASP A 161 0.21 -10.99 -6.13
C ASP A 161 0.48 -9.94 -5.05
N GLY A 162 1.28 -8.94 -5.36
CA GLY A 162 1.67 -7.96 -4.37
C GLY A 162 2.39 -6.78 -4.98
N GLY A 163 2.67 -5.80 -4.13
CA GLY A 163 3.41 -4.62 -4.48
C GLY A 163 3.81 -3.86 -3.23
N TYR A 164 4.36 -2.68 -3.44
CA TYR A 164 4.80 -1.84 -2.34
C TYR A 164 3.90 -0.65 -2.18
N TYR A 165 3.52 -0.38 -0.94
CA TYR A 165 2.93 0.89 -0.59
C TYR A 165 4.03 1.84 -0.14
N THR A 166 4.27 2.85 -0.97
CA THR A 166 5.20 3.92 -0.64
C THR A 166 4.47 4.99 0.16
N ARG A 167 5.04 5.41 1.29
CA ARG A 167 4.47 6.43 2.16
C ARG A 167 5.54 7.31 2.79
N THR A 168 5.13 8.50 3.19
CA THR A 168 5.87 9.29 4.18
C THR A 168 5.52 8.79 5.59
N GLN A 169 6.29 9.22 6.60
CA GLN A 169 6.06 8.87 8.01
C GLN A 169 4.60 9.04 8.42
N GLU A 170 4.01 10.19 8.08
CA GLU A 170 2.66 10.58 8.42
C GLU A 170 1.58 10.13 7.42
N ASN A 171 1.96 9.29 6.45
CA ASN A 171 1.10 8.81 5.36
C ASN A 171 0.40 9.92 4.56
N ARG A 172 1.04 11.09 4.43
CA ARG A 172 0.53 12.21 3.64
C ARG A 172 1.28 12.29 2.31
N PRO A 173 0.60 12.35 1.16
CA PRO A 173 1.26 12.27 -0.14
C PRO A 173 2.11 13.50 -0.40
N LEU A 174 2.96 13.38 -1.42
CA LEU A 174 3.69 14.50 -2.01
C LEU A 174 3.11 14.76 -3.40
N ALA A 175 2.80 16.03 -3.67
CA ALA A 175 2.22 16.48 -4.94
C ALA A 175 2.61 17.95 -5.17
N CYS A 176 3.89 18.19 -5.47
CA CYS A 176 4.47 19.53 -5.43
C CYS A 176 5.70 19.68 -6.35
N PRO A 177 6.18 20.92 -6.57
CA PRO A 177 7.50 21.16 -7.16
C PRO A 177 8.62 20.62 -6.25
N LEU A 178 9.73 20.22 -6.87
CA LEU A 178 10.98 19.86 -6.20
C LEU A 178 11.96 21.06 -6.25
N PRO A 179 13.03 21.08 -5.42
CA PRO A 179 14.05 22.14 -5.44
C PRO A 179 15.00 22.05 -6.66
N VAL A 180 14.49 21.58 -7.79
CA VAL A 180 15.15 21.50 -9.10
C VAL A 180 14.21 22.11 -10.12
N GLU A 181 14.69 23.09 -10.88
CA GLU A 181 13.87 23.81 -11.86
C GLU A 181 13.21 22.85 -12.85
N GLY A 182 11.88 22.95 -12.97
CA GLY A 182 11.08 22.10 -13.86
C GLY A 182 10.83 20.67 -13.35
N ALA A 183 11.24 20.33 -12.12
CA ALA A 183 10.99 19.03 -11.52
C ALA A 183 9.83 19.07 -10.51
N PHE A 184 8.99 18.04 -10.53
CA PHE A 184 7.83 17.87 -9.66
C PHE A 184 7.78 16.43 -9.14
N VAL A 185 7.04 16.19 -8.07
CA VAL A 185 6.80 14.86 -7.49
C VAL A 185 5.31 14.61 -7.34
N ILE A 186 4.89 13.37 -7.61
CA ILE A 186 3.58 12.84 -7.23
C ILE A 186 3.75 11.41 -6.71
N GLY A 187 3.46 11.19 -5.43
CA GLY A 187 3.68 9.87 -4.83
C GLY A 187 3.38 9.83 -3.34
N ALA A 188 3.83 8.75 -2.70
CA ALA A 188 3.60 8.48 -1.28
C ALA A 188 2.11 8.35 -0.90
N MET A 189 1.31 7.68 -1.74
CA MET A 189 -0.15 7.58 -1.60
C MET A 189 -0.62 6.23 -0.99
N SER A 190 0.17 5.64 -0.09
CA SER A 190 -0.10 4.33 0.52
C SER A 190 -1.56 4.17 1.00
N GLY A 191 -2.19 3.05 0.64
CA GLY A 191 -3.55 2.70 1.08
C GLY A 191 -4.71 3.42 0.37
N TYR A 192 -4.48 4.54 -0.33
CA TYR A 192 -5.57 5.30 -0.96
C TYR A 192 -5.20 5.97 -2.30
N GLY A 193 -4.09 5.58 -2.92
CA GLY A 193 -3.59 6.22 -4.15
C GLY A 193 -4.52 6.17 -5.35
N ILE A 194 -5.29 5.08 -5.55
CA ILE A 194 -6.29 5.03 -6.62
C ILE A 194 -7.34 6.14 -6.41
N MET A 195 -7.77 6.34 -5.18
CA MET A 195 -8.81 7.32 -4.82
C MET A 195 -8.31 8.76 -4.89
N SER A 196 -7.07 9.02 -4.45
CA SER A 196 -6.50 10.37 -4.40
C SER A 196 -5.81 10.81 -5.69
N SER A 197 -5.43 9.88 -6.57
CA SER A 197 -4.66 10.20 -7.78
C SER A 197 -5.27 11.26 -8.70
N PRO A 198 -6.60 11.37 -8.92
CA PRO A 198 -7.14 12.42 -9.79
C PRO A 198 -6.86 13.83 -9.24
N ALA A 199 -7.14 14.04 -7.94
CA ALA A 199 -6.97 15.34 -7.30
C ALA A 199 -5.49 15.73 -7.15
N LEU A 200 -4.62 14.76 -6.85
CA LEU A 200 -3.17 14.98 -6.75
C LEU A 200 -2.55 15.25 -8.13
N GLY A 201 -3.05 14.58 -9.18
CA GLY A 201 -2.66 14.84 -10.56
C GLY A 201 -3.04 16.25 -11.02
N GLU A 202 -4.26 16.69 -10.72
CA GLU A 202 -4.70 18.07 -10.96
C GLU A 202 -3.84 19.10 -10.21
N LEU A 203 -3.49 18.83 -8.96
CA LEU A 203 -2.63 19.70 -8.17
C LEU A 203 -1.24 19.87 -8.80
N VAL A 204 -0.62 18.77 -9.23
CA VAL A 204 0.69 18.81 -9.91
C VAL A 204 0.59 19.51 -11.27
N ALA A 205 -0.49 19.28 -12.03
CA ALA A 205 -0.75 19.99 -13.27
C ALA A 205 -0.92 21.51 -13.05
N ALA A 206 -1.61 21.92 -11.98
CA ALA A 206 -1.75 23.34 -11.61
C ALA A 206 -0.40 23.96 -11.25
N HIS A 207 0.46 23.25 -10.53
CA HIS A 207 1.85 23.67 -10.28
C HIS A 207 2.64 23.85 -11.58
N ILE A 208 2.58 22.89 -12.51
CA ILE A 208 3.27 22.96 -13.81
C ILE A 208 2.77 24.15 -14.64
N ALA A 209 1.45 24.36 -14.68
CA ALA A 209 0.82 25.42 -15.45
C ALA A 209 0.91 26.81 -14.79
N SER A 210 1.49 26.92 -13.59
CA SER A 210 1.46 28.15 -12.77
C SER A 210 0.04 28.69 -12.58
N ALA A 211 -0.93 27.79 -12.43
CA ALA A 211 -2.34 28.12 -12.21
C ALA A 211 -2.60 28.48 -10.74
N ARG A 212 -3.82 28.95 -10.45
CA ARG A 212 -4.24 29.16 -9.05
C ARG A 212 -4.25 27.81 -8.32
N LEU A 213 -3.54 27.75 -7.20
CA LEU A 213 -3.51 26.57 -6.34
C LEU A 213 -4.70 26.58 -5.36
N PRO A 214 -5.23 25.40 -5.00
CA PRO A 214 -6.20 25.27 -3.92
C PRO A 214 -5.56 25.54 -2.56
N ASP A 215 -6.37 25.92 -1.57
CA ASP A 215 -5.89 26.30 -0.23
C ASP A 215 -5.21 25.13 0.50
N TYR A 216 -5.51 23.88 0.13
CA TYR A 216 -4.88 22.69 0.68
C TYR A 216 -3.51 22.34 0.06
N ALA A 217 -3.09 23.01 -1.02
CA ALA A 217 -1.84 22.70 -1.71
C ALA A 217 -0.59 22.67 -0.80
N PRO A 218 -0.42 23.58 0.20
CA PRO A 218 0.74 23.57 1.08
C PRO A 218 0.93 22.26 1.85
N TYR A 219 -0.14 21.54 2.16
CA TYR A 219 -0.05 20.29 2.90
C TYR A 219 0.64 19.16 2.13
N PHE A 220 0.71 19.23 0.80
CA PHE A 220 1.33 18.21 -0.06
C PHE A 220 2.74 18.61 -0.52
N ASN A 221 3.27 19.71 0.04
CA ASN A 221 4.57 20.26 -0.33
C ASN A 221 5.70 19.60 0.47
N LEU A 222 6.79 19.22 -0.20
CA LEU A 222 7.99 18.69 0.44
C LEU A 222 8.58 19.66 1.49
N ASN A 223 8.44 20.97 1.29
CA ASN A 223 8.93 21.98 2.24
C ASN A 223 8.17 21.98 3.58
N ARG A 224 7.08 21.22 3.74
CA ARG A 224 6.43 21.06 5.05
C ARG A 224 7.40 20.53 6.12
N TYR A 225 8.40 19.73 5.73
CA TYR A 225 9.45 19.26 6.63
C TYR A 225 10.45 20.35 7.06
N GLN A 226 10.38 21.55 6.49
CA GLN A 226 11.18 22.70 6.95
C GLN A 226 10.42 23.56 7.97
N ASP A 227 9.12 23.32 8.16
CA ASP A 227 8.29 24.05 9.11
C ASP A 227 8.46 23.46 10.53
N PRO A 228 9.00 24.24 11.50
CA PRO A 228 9.16 23.77 12.88
C PRO A 228 7.86 23.36 13.56
N GLU A 229 6.72 23.96 13.21
CA GLU A 229 5.42 23.57 13.76
C GLU A 229 4.95 22.25 13.16
N TYR A 230 5.22 22.00 11.88
CA TYR A 230 4.94 20.70 11.26
C TYR A 230 5.80 19.59 11.87
N GLN A 231 7.08 19.86 12.15
CA GLN A 231 7.96 18.89 12.81
C GLN A 231 7.45 18.52 14.21
N LYS A 232 6.95 19.48 14.99
CA LYS A 232 6.31 19.18 16.29
C LYS A 232 5.05 18.32 16.14
N LEU A 233 4.26 18.54 15.07
CA LEU A 233 3.10 17.69 14.77
C LEU A 233 3.56 16.26 14.46
N LEU A 234 4.61 16.08 13.66
CA LEU A 234 5.17 14.75 13.37
C LEU A 234 5.68 14.05 14.62
N ASP A 235 6.38 14.76 15.52
CA ASP A 235 6.91 14.20 16.77
C ASP A 235 5.81 13.71 17.73
N SER A 236 4.62 14.31 17.64
CA SER A 236 3.47 13.99 18.49
C SER A 236 2.41 13.13 17.79
N TRP A 237 2.57 12.86 16.51
CA TRP A 237 1.65 12.06 15.74
C TRP A 237 1.81 10.57 16.10
N SER A 238 0.72 9.97 16.58
CA SER A 238 0.59 8.52 16.73
C SER A 238 -0.12 7.93 15.53
N ASP A 239 0.09 6.63 15.28
CA ASP A 239 -0.38 5.82 14.14
C ASP A 239 -1.90 5.89 13.90
N SER A 240 -2.36 7.01 13.38
CA SER A 240 -3.77 7.33 13.13
C SER A 240 -4.01 7.49 11.64
N TRP A 241 -3.60 6.51 10.84
CA TRP A 241 -3.79 6.41 9.37
C TRP A 241 -3.22 7.55 8.51
N GLN A 242 -3.34 8.83 8.90
CA GLN A 242 -2.75 10.02 8.27
C GLN A 242 -2.72 11.20 9.26
N LEU A 243 -1.64 12.00 9.29
CA LEU A 243 -1.62 13.34 9.91
C LEU A 243 -2.25 14.36 8.98
#